data_AF-A0A842LVM5-F1
#
_entry.id   AF-A0A842LVM5-F1
#
_cell.length_a   1.000
_cell.length_b   1.000
_cell.length_c   1.000
_cell.angle_alpha   90.00
_cell.angle_beta   90.00
_cell.angle_gamma   90.00
#
_symmetry.space_group_name_H-M   'P 1'
#
loop_
_entity.id
_entity.type
_entity.pdbx_description
1 polymer ?
#
loop_
_entity_poly.entity_id
_entity_poly.type
_entity_poly.pdbx_seq_one_letter_code
_entity_poly.pdbx_strand_id
1 'polypeptide(L)'
;HPVERLGDVIDIIIKRHGGRIVDVSYPIPGFSQPLKREVNVYDPAEAERFVKRLNESPKRKRDLERLYTLSNNVHSHRICAPDPETLQEILRELEESGLVYHDEDGD
;
A
#
# COMPACT_ATOMS: atom_id res chain seq x y z
N HIS A 1 -1.30 -4.61 7.00
CA HIS A 1 -1.71 -5.85 6.29
C HIS A 1 -0.49 -6.52 5.62
N PRO A 2 -0.52 -7.83 5.30
CA PRO A 2 0.60 -8.53 4.64
C PRO A 2 0.69 -8.24 3.13
N VAL A 3 1.76 -8.71 2.48
CA VAL A 3 2.05 -8.47 1.04
C VAL A 3 0.99 -9.06 0.11
N GLU A 4 0.34 -10.15 0.51
CA GLU A 4 -0.75 -10.79 -0.23
C GLU A 4 -1.91 -9.83 -0.52
N ARG A 5 -2.14 -8.88 0.40
CA ARG A 5 -3.21 -7.89 0.31
C ARG A 5 -2.81 -6.64 -0.51
N LEU A 6 -1.56 -6.55 -0.98
CA LEU A 6 -1.10 -5.42 -1.80
C LEU A 6 -1.88 -5.31 -3.11
N GLY A 7 -2.31 -6.44 -3.68
CA GLY A 7 -3.17 -6.45 -4.87
C GLY A 7 -4.49 -5.71 -4.64
N ASP A 8 -5.12 -5.91 -3.48
CA ASP A 8 -6.40 -5.29 -3.12
C ASP A 8 -6.24 -3.77 -2.96
N VAL A 9 -5.17 -3.33 -2.29
CA VAL A 9 -4.85 -1.90 -2.13
C VAL A 9 -4.69 -1.21 -3.48
N ILE A 10 -3.94 -1.84 -4.39
CA ILE A 10 -3.72 -1.33 -5.76
C ILE A 10 -5.04 -1.31 -6.55
N ASP A 11 -5.85 -2.35 -6.43
CA ASP A 11 -7.12 -2.46 -7.14
C ASP A 11 -8.08 -1.34 -6.72
N ILE A 12 -8.25 -1.13 -5.41
CA ILE A 12 -9.09 -0.07 -4.85
C ILE A 12 -8.57 1.30 -5.32
N ILE A 13 -7.33 1.64 -4.99
CA ILE A 13 -6.82 3.01 -5.21
C ILE A 13 -6.75 3.33 -6.71
N ILE A 14 -6.22 2.43 -7.54
CA ILE A 14 -5.87 2.76 -8.93
C ILE A 14 -6.94 2.26 -9.91
N LYS A 15 -7.31 0.98 -9.84
CA LYS A 15 -8.16 0.37 -10.88
C LYS A 15 -9.62 0.80 -10.78
N ARG A 16 -10.17 0.86 -9.57
CA ARG A 16 -11.58 1.23 -9.34
C ARG A 16 -11.80 2.74 -9.35
N HIS A 17 -10.89 3.48 -8.70
CA HIS A 17 -11.08 4.90 -8.41
C HIS A 17 -10.14 5.85 -9.17
N GLY A 18 -9.25 5.33 -10.03
CA GLY A 18 -8.36 6.17 -10.85
C GLY A 18 -7.38 7.02 -10.04
N GLY A 19 -7.09 6.62 -8.80
CA GLY A 19 -6.15 7.28 -7.91
C GLY A 19 -4.69 6.98 -8.24
N ARG A 20 -3.81 7.55 -7.42
CA ARG A 20 -2.36 7.43 -7.53
C ARG A 20 -1.75 7.10 -6.18
N ILE A 21 -0.82 6.16 -6.15
CA ILE A 21 0.07 5.91 -5.01
C ILE A 21 1.35 6.69 -5.24
N VAL A 22 1.60 7.72 -4.42
CA VAL A 22 2.75 8.61 -4.55
C VAL A 22 3.99 7.95 -3.95
N ASP A 23 3.87 7.48 -2.72
CA ASP A 23 4.96 6.85 -1.99
C ASP A 23 4.48 5.70 -1.09
N VAL A 24 5.47 5.03 -0.50
CA VAL A 24 5.28 4.08 0.59
C VAL A 24 6.33 4.36 1.67
N SER A 25 5.93 4.28 2.93
CA SER A 25 6.80 4.46 4.10
C SER A 25 6.62 3.30 5.08
N TYR A 26 7.73 2.74 5.55
CA TYR A 26 7.78 1.63 6.49
C TYR A 26 8.38 2.11 7.82
N PRO A 27 7.58 2.25 8.90
CA PRO A 27 8.11 2.51 10.23
C PRO A 27 8.80 1.24 10.75
N ILE A 28 10.14 1.26 10.86
CA ILE A 28 10.92 0.11 11.34
C ILE A 28 11.33 0.38 12.78
N PRO A 29 10.96 -0.48 13.76
CA PRO A 29 11.38 -0.33 15.15
C PRO A 29 12.90 -0.18 15.29
N GLY A 30 13.33 0.77 16.11
CA GLY A 30 14.74 1.11 16.31
C GLY A 30 15.31 2.13 15.31
N PHE A 31 14.55 2.56 14.31
CA PHE A 31 14.92 3.64 13.40
C PHE A 31 14.13 4.91 13.73
N SER A 32 14.81 6.06 13.76
CA SER A 32 14.18 7.35 14.02
C SER A 32 13.38 7.89 12.84
N GLN A 33 13.64 7.39 11.63
CA GLN A 33 12.94 7.76 10.40
C GLN A 33 12.47 6.51 9.66
N PRO A 34 11.28 6.53 9.06
CA PRO A 34 10.78 5.40 8.29
C PRO A 34 11.58 5.20 7.01
N LEU A 35 11.69 3.96 6.54
CA LEU A 35 12.19 3.70 5.20
C LEU A 35 11.14 4.17 4.19
N LYS A 36 11.44 5.24 3.46
CA LYS A 36 10.53 5.86 2.50
C LYS A 36 10.98 5.65 1.07
N ARG A 37 10.03 5.36 0.17
CA ARG A 37 10.28 5.25 -1.28
C ARG A 37 9.18 5.93 -2.08
N GLU A 38 9.57 6.83 -2.97
CA GLU A 38 8.69 7.37 -4.02
C GLU A 38 8.44 6.29 -5.08
N VAL A 39 7.18 6.08 -5.44
CA VAL A 39 6.76 5.04 -6.41
C VAL A 39 5.94 5.60 -7.57
N ASN A 40 5.13 6.63 -7.34
CA ASN A 40 4.34 7.34 -8.36
C ASN A 40 3.59 6.42 -9.34
N VAL A 41 2.79 5.48 -8.82
CA VAL A 41 2.02 4.51 -9.61
C VAL A 41 0.59 5.01 -9.79
N TYR A 42 0.12 5.07 -11.03
CA TYR A 42 -1.24 5.51 -11.39
C TYR A 42 -1.79 4.85 -12.66
N ASP A 43 -0.96 4.19 -13.47
CA ASP A 43 -1.42 3.42 -14.63
C ASP A 43 -1.93 2.04 -14.15
N PRO A 44 -3.23 1.72 -14.33
CA PRO A 44 -3.79 0.40 -13.98
C PRO A 44 -3.02 -0.76 -14.60
N ALA A 45 -2.54 -0.61 -15.85
CA ALA A 45 -1.82 -1.66 -16.56
C ALA A 45 -0.40 -1.86 -16.00
N GLU A 46 0.27 -0.78 -15.61
CA GLU A 46 1.56 -0.85 -14.92
C GLU A 46 1.42 -1.53 -13.56
N ALA A 47 0.39 -1.15 -12.81
CA ALA A 47 0.12 -1.68 -11.48
C ALA A 47 -0.19 -3.18 -11.54
N GLU A 48 -0.99 -3.62 -12.51
CA GLU A 48 -1.25 -5.05 -12.74
C GLU A 48 0.03 -5.83 -13.13
N ARG A 49 0.84 -5.27 -14.04
CA ARG A 49 2.13 -5.88 -14.40
C ARG A 49 3.06 -5.98 -13.19
N PHE A 50 3.04 -5.01 -12.29
CA PHE A 50 3.82 -5.06 -11.05
C PHE A 50 3.37 -6.21 -10.14
N VAL A 51 2.07 -6.32 -9.85
CA VAL A 51 1.52 -7.39 -9.01
C VAL A 51 1.81 -8.76 -9.63
N LYS A 52 1.63 -8.90 -10.95
CA LYS A 52 1.96 -10.13 -11.68
C LYS A 52 3.44 -10.51 -11.52
N ARG A 53 4.37 -9.57 -11.79
CA ARG A 53 5.82 -9.82 -11.64
C ARG A 53 6.24 -10.12 -10.21
N LEU A 54 5.55 -9.55 -9.22
CA LEU A 54 5.78 -9.83 -7.81
C LEU A 54 5.41 -11.29 -7.50
N ASN A 55 4.23 -11.73 -7.94
CA ASN A 55 3.73 -13.09 -7.73
C ASN A 55 4.52 -14.16 -8.50
N GLU A 56 5.00 -13.84 -9.71
CA GLU A 56 5.83 -14.75 -10.52
C GLU A 56 7.28 -14.86 -10.01
N SER A 57 7.71 -14.00 -9.09
CA SER A 57 9.10 -13.94 -8.62
C SER A 57 9.20 -14.23 -7.10
N PRO A 58 9.45 -15.49 -6.71
CA PRO A 58 9.54 -15.87 -5.29
C PRO A 58 10.61 -15.10 -4.51
N LYS A 59 11.70 -14.69 -5.17
CA LYS A 59 12.73 -13.86 -4.54
C LYS A 59 12.19 -12.45 -4.22
N ARG A 60 11.60 -11.76 -5.21
CA ARG A 60 11.07 -10.41 -5.01
C ARG A 60 9.96 -10.37 -3.98
N LYS A 61 9.06 -11.36 -4.01
CA LYS A 61 7.99 -11.47 -3.04
C LYS A 61 8.54 -11.60 -1.62
N ARG A 62 9.49 -12.51 -1.40
CA ARG A 62 10.16 -12.69 -0.10
C ARG A 62 10.91 -11.45 0.37
N ASP A 63 11.57 -10.73 -0.53
CA ASP A 63 12.27 -9.49 -0.18
C ASP A 63 11.29 -8.40 0.29
N LEU A 64 10.11 -8.29 -0.35
CA LEU A 64 9.06 -7.37 0.08
C LEU A 64 8.38 -7.82 1.39
N GLU A 65 8.12 -9.11 1.55
CA GLU A 65 7.56 -9.70 2.78
C GLU A 65 8.46 -9.42 3.98
N ARG A 66 9.79 -9.54 3.82
CA ARG A 66 10.75 -9.17 4.85
C ARG A 66 10.64 -7.71 5.24
N LEU A 67 10.52 -6.81 4.26
CA LEU A 67 10.37 -5.39 4.53
C LEU A 67 9.06 -5.10 5.30
N TYR A 68 7.96 -5.71 4.89
CA TYR A 68 6.68 -5.60 5.60
C TYR A 68 6.79 -6.13 7.03
N THR A 69 7.47 -7.26 7.24
CA THR A 69 7.66 -7.86 8.56
C THR A 69 8.50 -6.97 9.47
N LEU A 70 9.53 -6.30 8.93
CA LEU A 70 10.36 -5.34 9.69
C LEU A 70 9.57 -4.15 10.20
N SER A 71 8.43 -3.82 9.59
CA SER A 71 7.53 -2.76 10.04
C SER A 71 6.25 -3.29 10.70
N ASN A 72 6.26 -4.52 11.21
CA ASN A 72 5.10 -5.19 11.82
C ASN A 72 3.86 -5.22 10.89
N ASN A 73 4.07 -5.29 9.58
CA ASN A 73 3.05 -5.17 8.53
C ASN A 73 2.28 -3.83 8.55
N VAL A 74 2.80 -2.83 9.26
CA VAL A 74 2.32 -1.44 9.25
C VAL A 74 3.14 -0.65 8.24
N HIS A 75 2.46 0.08 7.38
CA HIS A 75 3.07 0.95 6.39
C HIS A 75 2.07 2.02 5.98
N SER A 76 2.56 3.15 5.50
CA SER A 76 1.73 4.27 5.09
C SER A 76 2.00 4.67 3.65
N HIS A 77 0.98 5.23 3.02
CA HIS A 77 1.02 5.71 1.66
C HIS A 77 0.50 7.13 1.61
N ARG A 78 1.15 8.00 0.83
CA ARG A 78 0.46 9.16 0.28
C ARG A 78 -0.24 8.76 -1.00
N ILE A 79 -1.54 9.06 -1.05
CA ILE A 79 -2.38 8.81 -2.22
C ILE A 79 -2.97 10.12 -2.76
N CYS A 80 -3.30 10.14 -4.04
CA CYS A 80 -4.07 11.21 -4.67
C CYS A 80 -5.26 10.62 -5.41
N ALA A 81 -6.33 11.40 -5.54
CA ALA A 81 -7.51 11.07 -6.32
C ALA A 81 -7.86 12.25 -7.26
N PRO A 82 -8.71 12.04 -8.28
CA PRO A 82 -9.17 13.11 -9.17
C PRO A 82 -9.91 14.24 -8.44
N ASP A 83 -10.67 13.89 -7.41
CA ASP A 83 -11.49 14.82 -6.61
C ASP A 83 -11.65 14.33 -5.15
N PRO A 84 -12.10 15.21 -4.23
CA PRO A 84 -12.28 14.87 -2.83
C PRO A 84 -13.29 13.73 -2.59
N GLU A 85 -14.37 13.66 -3.36
CA GLU A 85 -15.39 12.62 -3.25
C GLU A 85 -14.78 11.24 -3.51
N THR A 86 -14.03 11.10 -4.60
CA THR A 86 -13.31 9.86 -4.95
C THR A 86 -12.29 9.49 -3.88
N LEU A 87 -11.59 10.47 -3.29
CA LEU A 87 -10.67 10.20 -2.18
C LEU A 87 -11.41 9.61 -0.97
N GLN A 88 -12.58 10.13 -0.62
CA GLN A 88 -13.40 9.59 0.48
C GLN A 88 -13.88 8.17 0.18
N GLU A 89 -14.25 7.87 -1.06
CA GLU A 89 -14.65 6.52 -1.45
C GLU A 89 -13.49 5.52 -1.36
N ILE A 90 -12.29 5.91 -1.81
CA ILE A 90 -11.07 5.10 -1.63
C ILE A 90 -10.83 4.80 -0.14
N LEU A 91 -10.87 5.82 0.71
CA LEU A 91 -10.63 5.66 2.14
C LEU A 91 -11.68 4.74 2.79
N ARG A 92 -12.96 4.92 2.46
CA ARG A 92 -14.05 4.06 2.95
C ARG A 92 -13.87 2.61 2.53
N GLU A 93 -13.53 2.35 1.27
CA GLU A 93 -13.38 0.98 0.78
C GLU A 93 -12.14 0.28 1.37
N LEU A 94 -11.04 1.02 1.57
CA LEU A 94 -9.86 0.51 2.29
C LEU A 94 -10.21 0.14 3.74
N GLU A 95 -10.99 0.98 4.41
CA GLU A 95 -11.47 0.79 5.78
C GLU A 95 -12.36 -0.46 5.88
N GLU A 96 -13.41 -0.55 5.05
CA GLU A 96 -14.34 -1.68 4.99
C GLU A 96 -13.64 -3.01 4.62
N SER A 97 -12.52 -2.93 3.89
CA SER A 97 -11.71 -4.09 3.51
C SER A 97 -10.70 -4.54 4.59
N GLY A 98 -10.62 -3.82 5.72
CA GLY A 98 -9.65 -4.08 6.79
C GLY A 98 -8.20 -3.85 6.38
N LEU A 99 -7.96 -2.91 5.45
CA LEU A 99 -6.64 -2.56 4.93
C LEU A 99 -6.03 -1.35 5.67
N VAL A 100 -6.84 -0.57 6.37
CA VAL A 100 -6.40 0.56 7.19
C VAL A 100 -5.93 0.06 8.56
N TYR A 101 -4.79 0.56 9.02
CA TYR A 101 -4.29 0.31 10.36
C TYR A 101 -4.94 1.32 11.33
N HIS A 102 -5.51 0.79 12.41
CA HIS A 102 -5.88 1.56 13.59
C HIS A 102 -4.96 1.16 14.73
N ASP A 103 -4.43 2.15 15.42
CA ASP A 103 -3.64 1.88 16.62
C ASP A 103 -4.61 1.40 17.71
N GLU A 104 -4.52 0.14 18.10
CA GLU A 104 -5.34 -0.40 19.20
C GLU A 104 -4.79 0.00 20.58
N ASP A 105 -3.60 0.61 20.63
CA ASP A 105 -2.93 1.09 21.84
C ASP A 105 -3.03 2.61 21.98
N GLY A 106 -4.26 3.11 22.05
CA GLY A 106 -4.55 4.46 22.56
C GLY A 106 -4.82 4.41 24.06
N ASP A 107 -3.76 4.42 24.88
CA ASP A 107 -3.81 4.81 26.31
C ASP A 107 -3.59 6.33 26.46
#